data_AF-A0A174Z1I2-F1
#
_entry.id   AF-A0A174Z1I2-F1
#
_cell.length_a   1.000
_cell.length_b   1.000
_cell.length_c   1.000
_cell.angle_alpha   90.00
_cell.angle_beta   90.00
_cell.angle_gamma   90.00
#
_symmetry.space_group_name_H-M   'P 1'
#
loop_
_entity.id
_entity.type
_entity.pdbx_description
1 polymer ?
#
loop_
_entity_poly.entity_id
_entity_poly.type
_entity_poly.pdbx_seq_one_letter_code
_entity_poly.pdbx_strand_id
1 'polypeptide(L)'
;MMYFEKDLVNKAIALIYGKSKSDELKAFTDVNDINNMIRNLQINRDYQCDAIKLNQRLREEYPNIEKLLNLGRRMVNNSVNNNTRYDVVSAIIVDLNADKYGIYVDVLLKHKVINDMKEFIEKVD
;
A
#
# COMPACT_ATOMS: atom_id res chain seq x y z
N MET A 1 -8.07 -10.68 2.14
CA MET A 1 -8.06 -9.24 1.80
C MET A 1 -7.84 -8.43 3.07
N MET A 2 -6.99 -7.40 3.08
CA MET A 2 -6.83 -6.51 4.25
C MET A 2 -7.80 -5.34 4.18
N TYR A 3 -8.41 -5.03 5.32
CA TYR A 3 -9.25 -3.85 5.54
C TYR A 3 -8.56 -2.96 6.56
N PHE A 4 -8.61 -1.65 6.33
CA PHE A 4 -7.82 -0.68 7.09
C PHE A 4 -8.72 0.32 7.79
N GLU A 5 -8.32 0.71 9.00
CA GLU A 5 -9.03 1.67 9.84
C GLU A 5 -9.22 3.01 9.11
N LYS A 6 -10.48 3.33 8.78
CA LYS A 6 -10.83 4.47 7.92
C LYS A 6 -10.28 5.80 8.44
N ASP A 7 -10.35 6.02 9.75
CA ASP A 7 -9.85 7.26 10.37
C ASP A 7 -8.33 7.37 10.26
N LEU A 8 -7.61 6.26 10.35
CA LEU A 8 -6.15 6.25 10.18
C LEU A 8 -5.76 6.43 8.72
N VAL A 9 -6.51 5.86 7.78
CA VAL A 9 -6.33 6.14 6.34
C VAL A 9 -6.50 7.62 6.06
N ASN A 10 -7.57 8.24 6.57
CA ASN A 10 -7.82 9.67 6.40
C ASN A 10 -6.72 10.54 7.02
N LYS A 11 -6.23 10.17 8.21
CA LYS A 11 -5.10 10.86 8.85
C LYS A 11 -3.82 10.75 8.03
N ALA A 12 -3.50 9.57 7.49
CA ALA A 12 -2.33 9.38 6.64
C ALA A 12 -2.41 10.25 5.39
N ILE A 13 -3.58 10.29 4.74
CA ILE A 13 -3.83 11.16 3.58
C ILE A 13 -3.64 12.63 3.98
N ALA A 14 -4.21 13.08 5.09
CA ALA A 14 -4.07 14.46 5.53
C ALA A 14 -2.59 14.86 5.78
N LEU A 15 -1.80 13.98 6.38
CA LEU A 15 -0.36 14.19 6.60
C LEU A 15 0.40 14.28 5.26
N ILE A 16 0.16 13.35 4.35
CA ILE A 16 0.80 13.32 3.03
C ILE A 16 0.45 14.57 2.22
N TYR A 17 -0.81 14.99 2.22
CA TYR A 17 -1.27 16.18 1.50
C TYR A 17 -0.81 17.48 2.13
N GLY A 18 -0.45 17.47 3.42
CA GLY A 18 0.20 18.58 4.09
C GLY A 18 1.53 18.97 3.44
N LYS A 19 2.27 18.01 2.86
CA LYS A 19 3.52 18.20 2.10
C LYS A 19 4.53 19.13 2.81
N SER A 20 4.51 19.11 4.13
CA SER A 20 5.25 20.04 4.99
C SER A 20 6.69 19.59 5.19
N LYS A 21 6.97 18.30 5.02
CA LYS A 21 8.31 17.69 5.16
C LYS A 21 8.71 16.91 3.91
N SER A 22 10.02 16.68 3.75
CA SER A 22 10.59 15.91 2.64
C SER A 22 9.96 14.52 2.51
N ASP A 23 9.79 13.81 3.63
CA ASP A 23 9.18 12.47 3.63
C ASP A 23 7.72 12.47 3.17
N GLU A 24 6.95 13.51 3.53
CA GLU A 24 5.55 13.67 3.12
C GLU A 24 5.45 13.99 1.62
N LEU A 25 6.35 14.84 1.10
CA LEU A 25 6.47 15.14 -0.34
C LEU A 25 6.82 13.91 -1.16
N LYS A 26 7.75 13.08 -0.67
CA LYS A 26 8.10 11.81 -1.30
C LYS A 26 6.89 10.88 -1.30
N ALA A 27 6.27 10.65 -0.14
CA ALA A 27 5.08 9.80 -0.04
C ALA A 27 3.93 10.29 -0.93
N PHE A 28 3.73 11.61 -1.06
CA PHE A 28 2.75 12.19 -1.97
C PHE A 28 3.04 11.84 -3.43
N THR A 29 4.30 11.96 -3.84
CA THR A 29 4.74 11.64 -5.21
C THR A 29 4.54 10.17 -5.50
N ASP A 30 4.99 9.29 -4.60
CA ASP A 30 4.86 7.84 -4.75
C ASP A 30 3.39 7.37 -4.79
N VAL A 31 2.52 7.94 -3.95
CA VAL A 31 1.09 7.62 -3.96
C VAL A 31 0.43 8.06 -5.28
N ASN A 32 0.85 9.20 -5.85
CA ASN A 32 0.35 9.63 -7.16
C ASN A 32 0.87 8.76 -8.30
N ASP A 33 2.14 8.37 -8.26
CA ASP A 33 2.73 7.43 -9.22
C ASP A 33 1.93 6.11 -9.23
N ILE A 34 1.60 5.58 -8.04
CA ILE A 34 0.75 4.39 -7.91
C ILE A 34 -0.63 4.60 -8.54
N ASN A 35 -1.32 5.69 -8.17
CA ASN A 35 -2.67 5.96 -8.66
C ASN A 35 -2.69 6.13 -10.18
N ASN A 36 -1.70 6.83 -10.73
CA ASN A 36 -1.54 7.00 -12.18
C ASN A 36 -1.23 5.67 -12.87
N MET A 37 -0.36 4.84 -12.28
CA MET A 37 -0.01 3.54 -12.83
C MET A 37 -1.20 2.59 -12.86
N ILE A 38 -1.99 2.53 -11.78
CA ILE A 38 -3.23 1.74 -11.74
C ILE A 38 -4.19 2.18 -12.84
N ARG A 39 -4.40 3.49 -12.99
CA ARG A 39 -5.26 4.05 -14.05
C ARG A 39 -4.75 3.66 -15.43
N ASN A 40 -3.45 3.74 -15.66
CA ASN A 40 -2.84 3.38 -16.94
C ASN A 40 -2.99 1.89 -17.24
N LEU A 41 -2.78 1.01 -16.27
CA LEU A 41 -2.96 -0.45 -16.40
C LEU A 41 -4.40 -0.86 -16.70
N GLN A 42 -5.38 -0.14 -16.15
CA GLN A 42 -6.80 -0.36 -16.44
C GLN A 42 -7.16 -0.04 -17.91
N ILE A 43 -6.36 0.79 -18.58
CA ILE A 43 -6.58 1.23 -19.97
C ILE A 43 -5.70 0.42 -20.94
N ASN A 44 -4.44 0.20 -20.58
CA ASN A 44 -3.47 -0.48 -21.43
C ASN A 44 -2.53 -1.39 -20.60
N ARG A 45 -2.49 -2.67 -20.97
CA ARG A 45 -1.60 -3.68 -20.38
C ARG A 45 -0.11 -3.44 -20.64
N ASP A 46 0.26 -2.60 -21.61
CA ASP A 46 1.67 -2.34 -21.96
C ASP A 46 2.45 -1.69 -20.80
N TYR A 47 1.75 -1.04 -19.87
CA TYR A 47 2.34 -0.47 -18.66
C TYR A 47 2.77 -1.52 -17.63
N GLN A 48 2.54 -2.82 -17.85
CA GLN A 48 2.88 -3.89 -16.90
C GLN A 48 4.36 -3.85 -16.46
N CYS A 49 5.28 -3.57 -17.39
CA CYS A 49 6.72 -3.58 -17.10
C CYS A 49 7.11 -2.42 -16.19
N ASP A 50 6.53 -1.24 -16.43
CA ASP A 50 6.80 -0.05 -15.61
C ASP A 50 6.13 -0.17 -14.23
N ALA A 51 4.96 -0.80 -14.17
CA ALA A 51 4.30 -1.09 -12.90
C ALA A 51 5.12 -2.06 -12.02
N ILE A 52 5.72 -3.09 -12.61
CA ILE A 52 6.60 -4.03 -11.89
C ILE A 52 7.82 -3.28 -11.33
N LYS A 53 8.45 -2.42 -12.13
CA LYS A 53 9.59 -1.59 -11.67
C LYS A 53 9.18 -0.65 -10.54
N LEU A 54 7.98 -0.04 -10.63
CA LEU A 54 7.45 0.81 -9.58
C LEU A 54 7.28 0.03 -8.26
N ASN A 55 6.64 -1.15 -8.29
CA ASN A 55 6.51 -2.00 -7.10
C ASN A 55 7.87 -2.35 -6.48
N GLN A 56 8.86 -2.73 -7.30
CA GLN A 56 10.20 -3.04 -6.82
C GLN A 56 10.84 -1.85 -6.10
N ARG A 57 10.85 -0.67 -6.73
CA ARG A 57 11.36 0.57 -6.12
C ARG A 57 10.67 0.85 -4.79
N LEU A 58 9.34 0.82 -4.77
CA LEU A 58 8.56 1.14 -3.57
C LEU A 58 8.87 0.20 -2.42
N ARG A 59 9.00 -1.11 -2.68
CA ARG A 59 9.30 -2.10 -1.63
C ARG A 59 10.72 -2.00 -1.11
N GLU A 60 11.67 -1.53 -1.91
CA GLU A 60 13.03 -1.20 -1.46
C GLU A 60 13.05 0.05 -0.58
N GLU A 61 12.33 1.10 -1.00
CA GLU A 61 12.33 2.41 -0.31
C GLU A 61 11.44 2.43 0.95
N TYR A 62 10.40 1.59 1.01
CA TYR A 62 9.45 1.50 2.11
C TYR A 62 9.42 0.08 2.71
N PRO A 63 10.37 -0.26 3.62
CA PRO A 63 10.40 -1.57 4.28
C PRO A 63 9.11 -1.91 5.05
N ASN A 64 8.32 -0.91 5.42
CA ASN A 64 7.06 -1.09 6.13
C ASN A 64 5.94 -1.68 5.24
N ILE A 65 6.07 -1.62 3.90
CA ILE A 65 5.17 -2.34 2.97
C ILE A 65 5.25 -3.84 3.23
N GLU A 66 6.44 -4.43 3.14
CA GLU A 66 6.61 -5.88 3.28
C GLU A 66 6.26 -6.35 4.70
N LYS A 67 6.52 -5.52 5.72
CA LYS A 67 6.09 -5.81 7.10
C LYS A 67 4.57 -5.86 7.25
N LEU A 68 3.86 -4.90 6.67
CA LEU A 68 2.39 -4.86 6.68
C LEU A 68 1.80 -6.08 5.96
N LEU A 69 2.31 -6.38 4.76
CA LEU A 69 1.87 -7.55 3.98
C LEU A 69 2.07 -8.86 4.75
N ASN A 70 3.23 -9.03 5.40
CA ASN A 70 3.52 -10.20 6.20
C ASN A 70 2.66 -10.29 7.47
N LEU A 71 2.34 -9.16 8.09
CA LEU A 71 1.40 -9.11 9.20
C LEU A 71 0.01 -9.59 8.75
N GLY A 72 -0.51 -9.05 7.63
CA GLY A 72 -1.77 -9.50 7.05
C GLY A 72 -1.79 -10.99 6.74
N ARG A 73 -0.74 -11.52 6.09
CA ARG A 73 -0.59 -12.97 5.81
C ARG A 73 -0.65 -13.83 7.07
N ARG A 74 0.01 -13.39 8.16
CA ARG A 74 -0.02 -14.11 9.45
C ARG A 74 -1.40 -14.08 10.11
N MET A 75 -2.17 -13.02 9.92
CA MET A 75 -3.54 -12.93 10.42
C MET A 75 -4.50 -13.86 9.64
N VAL A 76 -4.30 -14.01 8.33
CA VAL A 76 -5.09 -14.92 7.46
C VAL A 76 -4.75 -16.38 7.65
N ASN A 77 -3.49 -16.76 7.90
CA ASN A 77 -3.11 -18.17 8.04
C ASN A 77 -3.80 -18.91 9.21
N ASN A 78 -4.62 -18.22 10.02
CA ASN A 78 -5.55 -18.79 11.00
C ASN A 78 -6.99 -19.01 10.45
N SER A 79 -7.20 -18.75 9.16
CA SER A 79 -8.47 -18.78 8.42
C SER A 79 -8.25 -19.44 7.05
N VAL A 80 -9.29 -20.07 6.51
CA VAL A 80 -9.25 -21.00 5.37
C VAL A 80 -8.74 -20.34 4.07
N ASN A 81 -7.87 -21.05 3.35
CA ASN A 81 -7.25 -20.68 2.06
C ASN A 81 -8.27 -20.22 1.00
N ASN A 82 -8.30 -18.92 0.71
CA ASN A 82 -9.04 -18.37 -0.42
C ASN A 82 -8.10 -18.14 -1.62
N ASN A 83 -7.96 -19.16 -2.48
CA ASN A 83 -7.21 -19.06 -3.74
C ASN A 83 -7.97 -18.21 -4.77
N THR A 84 -7.97 -16.89 -4.60
CA THR A 84 -8.48 -15.98 -5.64
C THR A 84 -7.45 -15.90 -6.77
N ARG A 85 -7.80 -16.40 -7.95
CA ARG A 85 -6.92 -16.42 -9.12
C ARG A 85 -7.09 -15.12 -9.91
N TYR A 86 -6.11 -14.23 -9.81
CA TYR A 86 -6.06 -13.00 -10.60
C TYR A 86 -5.34 -13.22 -11.93
N ASP A 87 -5.73 -12.49 -12.97
CA ASP A 87 -4.85 -12.32 -14.14
C ASP A 87 -3.65 -11.42 -13.78
N VAL A 88 -2.66 -11.37 -14.65
CA VAL A 88 -1.38 -10.68 -14.39
C VAL A 88 -1.59 -9.19 -14.08
N VAL A 89 -2.44 -8.50 -14.84
CA VAL A 89 -2.66 -7.06 -14.65
C VAL A 89 -3.41 -6.81 -13.35
N SER A 90 -4.46 -7.61 -13.07
CA SER A 90 -5.20 -7.52 -11.81
C SER A 90 -4.30 -7.79 -10.60
N ALA A 91 -3.38 -8.76 -10.68
CA ALA A 91 -2.42 -9.03 -9.61
C ALA A 91 -1.50 -7.83 -9.35
N ILE A 92 -0.97 -7.20 -10.41
CA ILE A 92 -0.14 -5.99 -10.29
C ILE A 92 -0.92 -4.83 -9.66
N ILE A 93 -2.18 -4.63 -10.04
CA ILE A 93 -3.05 -3.59 -9.45
C ILE A 93 -3.30 -3.86 -7.97
N VAL A 94 -3.51 -5.11 -7.58
CA VAL A 94 -3.68 -5.49 -6.17
C VAL A 94 -2.39 -5.20 -5.39
N ASP A 95 -1.22 -5.57 -5.92
CA ASP A 95 0.08 -5.27 -5.31
C ASP A 95 0.30 -3.76 -5.13
N LEU A 96 0.07 -2.97 -6.19
CA LEU A 96 0.20 -1.50 -6.14
C LEU A 96 -0.73 -0.87 -5.10
N ASN A 97 -1.97 -1.37 -4.99
CA ASN A 97 -2.89 -0.90 -3.95
C ASN A 97 -2.40 -1.26 -2.55
N ALA A 98 -1.86 -2.46 -2.35
CA ALA A 98 -1.33 -2.85 -1.05
C ALA A 98 -0.08 -2.03 -0.67
N ASP A 99 0.81 -1.78 -1.63
CA ASP A 99 2.00 -0.94 -1.47
C ASP A 99 1.61 0.49 -1.04
N LYS A 100 0.54 1.07 -1.62
CA LYS A 100 -0.01 2.37 -1.20
C LYS A 100 -0.39 2.40 0.29
N TYR A 101 -1.04 1.36 0.80
CA TYR A 101 -1.38 1.28 2.23
C TYR A 101 -0.14 1.08 3.12
N GLY A 102 0.89 0.40 2.63
CA GLY A 102 2.18 0.34 3.32
C GLY A 102 2.88 1.70 3.43
N ILE A 103 2.75 2.57 2.41
CA ILE A 103 3.21 3.97 2.49
C ILE A 103 2.42 4.75 3.55
N TYR A 104 1.10 4.55 3.63
CA TYR A 104 0.28 5.20 4.67
C TYR A 104 0.72 4.80 6.08
N VAL A 105 0.99 3.51 6.30
CA VAL A 105 1.54 3.01 7.56
C VAL A 105 2.89 3.64 7.88
N ASP A 106 3.79 3.73 6.91
CA ASP A 106 5.10 4.36 7.09
C ASP A 106 4.98 5.81 7.60
N VAL A 107 4.09 6.59 6.98
CA VAL A 107 3.82 7.98 7.38
C VAL A 107 3.23 8.05 8.78
N LEU A 108 2.24 7.21 9.10
CA LEU A 108 1.59 7.21 10.42
C LEU A 108 2.60 6.87 11.54
N LEU A 109 3.48 5.90 11.32
CA LEU A 109 4.54 5.53 12.26
C LEU A 109 5.55 6.66 12.47
N LYS A 110 6.02 7.28 11.38
CA LYS A 110 6.97 8.40 11.43
C LYS A 110 6.40 9.61 12.19
N HIS A 111 5.10 9.84 12.05
CA HIS A 111 4.38 10.89 12.76
C HIS A 111 3.90 10.47 14.16
N LYS A 112 4.18 9.24 14.58
CA LYS A 112 3.73 8.68 15.87
C LYS A 112 2.21 8.78 16.08
N VAL A 113 1.45 8.70 14.98
CA VAL A 113 -0.02 8.62 15.05
C VAL A 113 -0.46 7.24 15.52
N ILE A 114 0.31 6.21 15.14
CA ILE A 114 0.21 4.84 15.63
C ILE A 114 1.58 4.39 16.13
N ASN A 115 1.61 3.41 17.04
CA ASN A 115 2.86 2.82 17.53
C ASN A 115 3.08 1.41 16.95
N ASP A 116 2.01 0.72 16.57
CA ASP A 116 2.04 -0.60 15.94
C ASP A 116 1.21 -0.62 14.64
N MET A 117 1.70 -1.30 13.61
CA MET A 117 1.00 -1.46 12.33
C MET A 117 -0.33 -2.21 12.47
N LYS A 118 -0.49 -3.04 13.50
CA LYS A 118 -1.76 -3.73 13.80
C LYS A 118 -2.90 -2.75 14.05
N GLU A 119 -2.61 -1.58 14.62
CA GLU A 119 -3.61 -0.53 14.84
C GLU A 119 -4.22 -0.04 13.52
N PHE A 120 -3.51 -0.19 12.41
CA PHE A 120 -3.97 0.23 11.09
C PHE A 120 -4.89 -0.81 10.41
N ILE A 121 -4.81 -2.08 10.81
CA ILE A 121 -5.58 -3.17 10.20
C ILE A 121 -6.88 -3.34 10.98
N GLU A 122 -8.01 -3.05 10.32
CA GLU A 122 -9.35 -3.27 10.88
C GLU A 122 -9.68 -4.77 10.93
N LYS A 123 -9.45 -5.48 9.81
CA LYS A 123 -9.62 -6.93 9.72
C LYS A 123 -8.87 -7.51 8.51
N VAL A 124 -8.71 -8.83 8.50
CA VAL A 124 -8.19 -9.55 7.34
C VAL A 124 -9.08 -10.76 7.04
N ASP A 125 -9.52 -10.85 5.78
CA ASP A 125 -10.33 -11.94 5.23
C ASP A 125 -9.47 -13.00 4.51
#